data_AF-A0A9E3ENW8-F1
#
_entry.id   AF-A0A9E3ENW8-F1
#
_cell.length_a   1.000
_cell.length_b   1.000
_cell.length_c   1.000
_cell.angle_alpha   90.00
_cell.angle_beta   90.00
_cell.angle_gamma   90.00
#
_symmetry.space_group_name_H-M   'P 1'
#
loop_
_entity.id
_entity.type
_entity.pdbx_description
1 polymer ?
#
loop_
_entity_poly.entity_id
_entity_poly.type
_entity_poly.pdbx_seq_one_letter_code
_entity_poly.pdbx_strand_id
1 'polypeptide(L)'
;MSVKVFVLGRPGSGKSTAARHMIELASRRNYISLFVQDYDILHKMFLNDRKHEQFRPTDCGGFDVIDYSVLDSALRQMEAEVEGSLACKQSDMVCIEFARNDYRAAFNMFSPMFLQNAYIFFIDSDLENCIRRVQERVTDPPLPDHHFVSEYVMRNYYSNDSWEYMTGKCRQEHELCKEIIAVHNNGPLSALLEDVSNFAESIFLREFVESLFGERSGNPSAFTTRC
;
A
#
# COMPACT_ATOMS: atom_id res chain seq x y z
N MET A 1 6.91 7.58 16.00
CA MET A 1 6.00 7.91 14.88
C MET A 1 5.82 6.65 14.05
N SER A 2 4.64 6.43 13.47
CA SER A 2 4.40 5.26 12.63
C SER A 2 4.96 5.48 11.22
N VAL A 3 5.61 4.47 10.64
CA VAL A 3 6.12 4.49 9.27
C VAL A 3 5.02 4.10 8.30
N LYS A 4 4.72 4.95 7.32
CA LYS A 4 3.70 4.66 6.28
C LYS A 4 4.37 4.11 5.02
N VAL A 5 3.87 2.98 4.53
CA VAL A 5 4.34 2.34 3.30
C VAL A 5 3.16 2.11 2.36
N PHE A 6 3.14 2.83 1.26
CA PHE A 6 2.18 2.63 0.17
C PHE A 6 2.63 1.50 -0.73
N VAL A 7 1.80 0.48 -0.90
CA VAL A 7 2.05 -0.67 -1.79
C VAL A 7 1.09 -0.58 -2.97
N LEU A 8 1.63 -0.29 -4.16
CA LEU A 8 0.88 0.18 -5.32
C LEU A 8 1.12 -0.70 -6.54
N GLY A 9 0.22 -0.64 -7.51
CA GLY A 9 0.20 -1.52 -8.69
C GLY A 9 -1.20 -1.93 -9.11
N ARG A 10 -1.36 -2.41 -10.34
CA ARG A 10 -2.66 -2.88 -10.86
C ARG A 10 -3.14 -4.16 -10.15
N PRO A 11 -4.44 -4.50 -10.16
CA PRO A 11 -4.90 -5.79 -9.64
C PRO A 11 -4.12 -6.95 -10.30
N GLY A 12 -3.76 -7.98 -9.54
CA GLY A 12 -2.91 -9.07 -10.03
C GLY A 12 -1.41 -8.80 -10.11
N SER A 13 -0.93 -7.57 -9.85
CA SER A 13 0.51 -7.26 -9.92
C SER A 13 1.35 -7.86 -8.80
N GLY A 14 0.75 -8.26 -7.67
CA GLY A 14 1.46 -8.82 -6.52
C GLY A 14 1.48 -7.96 -5.26
N LYS A 15 0.80 -6.80 -5.25
CA LYS A 15 0.69 -5.88 -4.10
C LYS A 15 0.40 -6.57 -2.76
N SER A 16 -0.69 -7.32 -2.68
CA SER A 16 -1.10 -7.93 -1.41
C SER A 16 -0.13 -9.01 -0.94
N THR A 17 0.57 -9.67 -1.86
CA THR A 17 1.68 -10.56 -1.53
C THR A 17 2.85 -9.78 -0.94
N ALA A 18 3.24 -8.66 -1.56
CA ALA A 18 4.29 -7.79 -1.06
C ALA A 18 3.96 -7.19 0.32
N ALA A 19 2.76 -6.62 0.47
CA ALA A 19 2.31 -6.01 1.73
C ALA A 19 2.31 -7.02 2.88
N ARG A 20 1.77 -8.24 2.66
CA ARG A 20 1.81 -9.32 3.66
C ARG A 20 3.23 -9.73 4.02
N HIS A 21 4.12 -9.84 3.02
CA HIS A 21 5.52 -10.17 3.28
C HIS A 21 6.22 -9.08 4.12
N MET A 22 5.97 -7.80 3.85
CA MET A 22 6.49 -6.70 4.69
C MET A 22 5.97 -6.78 6.13
N ILE A 23 4.67 -7.04 6.31
CA ILE A 23 4.05 -7.20 7.63
C ILE A 23 4.63 -8.39 8.38
N GLU A 24 4.85 -9.51 7.69
CA GLU A 24 5.47 -10.69 8.28
C GLU A 24 6.91 -10.39 8.73
N LEU A 25 7.71 -9.72 7.90
CA LEU A 25 9.07 -9.30 8.25
C LEU A 25 9.10 -8.34 9.44
N ALA A 26 8.13 -7.43 9.54
CA ALA A 26 7.97 -6.51 10.66
C ALA A 26 7.56 -7.27 11.94
N SER A 27 6.60 -8.20 11.84
CA SER A 27 6.15 -9.03 12.96
C SER A 27 7.27 -9.92 13.51
N ARG A 28 8.13 -10.48 12.65
CA ARG A 28 9.32 -11.26 13.07
C ARG A 28 10.32 -10.44 13.90
N ARG A 29 10.24 -9.10 13.83
CA ARG A 29 11.03 -8.15 14.62
C ARG A 29 10.27 -7.55 15.79
N ASN A 30 9.06 -8.03 16.05
CA ASN A 30 8.14 -7.51 17.07
C ASN A 30 7.64 -6.08 16.81
N TYR A 31 7.64 -5.62 15.55
CA TYR A 31 7.00 -4.36 15.19
C TYR A 31 5.50 -4.56 15.00
N ILE A 32 4.70 -3.65 15.56
CA ILE A 32 3.25 -3.64 15.44
C ILE A 32 2.88 -3.04 14.09
N SER A 33 2.26 -3.83 13.23
CA SER A 33 1.89 -3.41 11.87
C SER A 33 0.38 -3.26 11.71
N LEU A 34 -0.05 -2.21 11.01
CA LEU A 34 -1.42 -2.00 10.53
C LEU A 34 -1.45 -2.23 9.01
N PHE A 35 -2.45 -2.96 8.53
CA PHE A 35 -2.70 -3.14 7.10
C PHE A 35 -4.05 -2.53 6.73
N VAL A 36 -4.06 -1.65 5.74
CA VAL A 36 -5.29 -1.03 5.22
C VAL A 36 -5.26 -1.15 3.70
N GLN A 37 -6.37 -1.60 3.12
CA GLN A 37 -6.53 -1.75 1.69
C GLN A 37 -7.83 -1.11 1.19
N ASP A 38 -7.81 -0.54 0.00
CA ASP A 38 -8.96 0.18 -0.56
C ASP A 38 -10.13 -0.74 -0.88
N TYR A 39 -9.86 -1.99 -1.22
CA TYR A 39 -10.90 -2.96 -1.54
C TYR A 39 -11.88 -3.15 -0.37
N ASP A 40 -11.41 -3.19 0.88
CA ASP A 40 -12.31 -3.35 2.05
C ASP A 40 -13.27 -2.16 2.16
N ILE A 41 -12.80 -0.97 1.83
CA ILE A 41 -13.61 0.25 1.81
C ILE A 41 -14.60 0.21 0.66
N LEU A 42 -14.14 -0.11 -0.55
CA LEU A 42 -14.97 -0.22 -1.74
C LEU A 42 -16.03 -1.31 -1.60
N HIS A 43 -15.71 -2.42 -0.96
CA HIS A 43 -16.65 -3.50 -0.68
C HIS A 43 -17.73 -3.05 0.31
N LYS A 44 -17.39 -2.30 1.37
CA LYS A 44 -18.38 -1.66 2.25
C LYS A 44 -19.28 -0.70 1.49
N MET A 45 -18.71 0.11 0.58
CA MET A 45 -19.48 1.02 -0.28
C MET A 45 -20.45 0.25 -1.20
N PHE A 46 -19.98 -0.82 -1.85
CA PHE A 46 -20.80 -1.71 -2.67
C PHE A 46 -21.97 -2.32 -1.89
N LEU A 47 -21.73 -2.85 -0.68
CA LEU A 47 -22.79 -3.42 0.16
C LEU A 47 -23.86 -2.39 0.58
N ASN A 48 -23.49 -1.11 0.61
CA ASN A 48 -24.38 0.01 0.94
C ASN A 48 -25.08 0.62 -0.28
N ASP A 49 -24.59 0.37 -1.50
CA ASP A 49 -25.22 0.81 -2.75
C ASP A 49 -26.44 -0.06 -3.10
N ARG A 50 -27.56 0.24 -2.44
CA ARG A 50 -28.83 -0.49 -2.62
C ARG A 50 -29.45 -0.31 -4.00
N LYS A 51 -29.04 0.72 -4.75
CA LYS A 51 -29.61 1.03 -6.06
C LYS A 51 -28.73 0.58 -7.22
N HIS A 52 -27.52 0.11 -6.94
CA HIS A 52 -26.52 -0.27 -7.95
C HIS A 52 -26.22 0.87 -8.93
N GLU A 53 -26.23 2.11 -8.41
CA GLU A 53 -25.91 3.32 -9.19
C GLU A 53 -24.39 3.50 -9.32
N GLN A 54 -23.63 3.01 -8.35
CA GLN A 54 -22.18 3.17 -8.25
C GLN A 54 -21.42 1.88 -8.58
N PHE A 55 -22.02 0.73 -8.28
CA PHE A 55 -21.39 -0.57 -8.40
C PHE A 55 -22.30 -1.58 -9.10
N ARG A 56 -21.67 -2.49 -9.86
CA ARG A 56 -22.33 -3.65 -10.48
C ARG A 56 -21.79 -4.93 -9.85
N PRO A 57 -22.63 -5.85 -9.33
CA PRO A 57 -22.15 -7.15 -8.90
C PRO A 57 -21.53 -7.92 -10.07
N THR A 58 -20.47 -8.67 -9.81
CA THR A 58 -19.82 -9.56 -10.80
C THR A 58 -19.89 -11.01 -10.35
N ASP A 59 -19.38 -11.90 -11.20
CA ASP A 59 -19.23 -13.30 -10.85
C ASP A 59 -18.35 -13.47 -9.60
N CYS A 60 -18.49 -14.63 -8.94
CA CYS A 60 -17.66 -15.02 -7.80
C CYS A 60 -17.74 -14.06 -6.58
N GLY A 61 -18.81 -13.28 -6.47
CA GLY A 61 -19.06 -12.41 -5.32
C GLY A 61 -18.27 -11.10 -5.33
N GLY A 62 -17.67 -10.74 -6.46
CA GLY A 62 -17.01 -9.44 -6.65
C GLY A 62 -17.97 -8.34 -7.10
N PHE A 63 -17.39 -7.18 -7.44
CA PHE A 63 -18.12 -6.06 -8.02
C PHE A 63 -17.22 -5.26 -8.99
N ASP A 64 -17.84 -4.64 -9.99
CA ASP A 64 -17.23 -3.62 -10.84
C ASP A 64 -17.69 -2.24 -10.35
N VAL A 65 -16.81 -1.24 -10.42
CA VAL A 65 -17.16 0.16 -10.22
C VAL A 65 -17.70 0.76 -11.52
N ILE A 66 -18.90 1.34 -11.46
CA ILE A 66 -19.55 2.03 -12.58
C ILE A 66 -19.29 3.54 -12.47
N ASP A 67 -19.49 4.10 -11.27
CA ASP A 67 -19.21 5.49 -10.96
C ASP A 67 -17.81 5.60 -10.36
N TYR A 68 -16.82 6.00 -11.16
CA TYR A 68 -15.44 6.08 -10.72
C TYR A 68 -15.18 7.14 -9.63
N SER A 69 -16.12 8.06 -9.34
CA SER A 69 -15.97 9.02 -8.25
C SER A 69 -15.91 8.35 -6.86
N VAL A 70 -16.42 7.12 -6.73
CA VAL A 70 -16.29 6.34 -5.49
C VAL A 70 -14.86 5.89 -5.21
N LEU A 71 -14.01 5.79 -6.24
CA LEU A 71 -12.59 5.45 -6.07
C LEU A 71 -11.85 6.57 -5.33
N ASP A 72 -12.15 7.83 -5.62
CA ASP A 72 -11.59 8.99 -4.92
C ASP A 72 -12.11 9.06 -3.48
N SER A 73 -13.42 8.81 -3.32
CA SER A 73 -14.06 8.74 -2.00
C SER A 73 -13.41 7.67 -1.12
N ALA A 74 -13.06 6.51 -1.69
CA ALA A 74 -12.39 5.44 -0.98
C ALA A 74 -10.98 5.83 -0.50
N LEU A 75 -10.22 6.62 -1.26
CA LEU A 75 -8.89 7.09 -0.83
C LEU A 75 -8.99 8.08 0.33
N ARG A 76 -9.98 8.99 0.31
CA ARG A 76 -10.22 9.91 1.43
C ARG A 76 -10.65 9.16 2.69
N GLN A 77 -11.51 8.14 2.54
CA GLN A 77 -11.89 7.30 3.67
C GLN A 77 -10.71 6.47 4.18
N MET A 78 -9.81 6.01 3.31
CA MET A 78 -8.59 5.29 3.69
C MET A 78 -7.67 6.14 4.57
N GLU A 79 -7.44 7.42 4.21
CA GLU A 79 -6.70 8.35 5.06
C GLU A 79 -7.34 8.44 6.45
N ALA A 80 -8.65 8.68 6.51
CA ALA A 80 -9.38 8.78 7.77
C ALA A 80 -9.34 7.48 8.61
N GLU A 81 -9.45 6.30 7.99
CA GLU A 81 -9.36 5.00 8.68
C GLU A 81 -7.95 4.76 9.25
N VAL A 82 -6.89 5.15 8.53
CA VAL A 82 -5.51 5.07 9.01
C VAL A 82 -5.28 6.04 10.17
N GLU A 83 -5.63 7.32 10.01
CA GLU A 83 -5.45 8.33 11.05
C GLU A 83 -6.24 8.01 12.31
N GLY A 84 -7.50 7.60 12.16
CA GLY A 84 -8.33 7.15 13.28
C GLY A 84 -7.77 5.93 14.00
N SER A 85 -7.17 4.99 13.26
CA SER A 85 -6.51 3.83 13.84
C SER A 85 -5.26 4.21 14.62
N LEU A 86 -4.42 5.10 14.08
CA LEU A 86 -3.21 5.61 14.73
C LEU A 86 -3.49 6.47 15.96
N ALA A 87 -4.65 7.13 16.01
CA ALA A 87 -5.09 7.87 17.21
C ALA A 87 -5.49 6.94 18.36
N CYS A 88 -5.98 5.74 18.05
CA CYS A 88 -6.52 4.80 19.04
C CYS A 88 -5.54 3.68 19.42
N LYS A 89 -4.61 3.32 18.54
CA LYS A 89 -3.71 2.16 18.69
C LYS A 89 -2.30 2.55 18.28
N GLN A 90 -1.32 2.05 19.02
CA GLN A 90 0.07 2.15 18.61
C GLN A 90 0.30 1.24 17.40
N SER A 91 0.96 1.77 16.38
CA SER A 91 1.47 1.00 15.24
C SER A 91 2.82 1.56 14.85
N ASP A 92 3.79 0.69 14.68
CA ASP A 92 5.14 1.01 14.27
C ASP A 92 5.20 1.21 12.75
N MET A 93 4.44 0.40 12.01
CA MET A 93 4.37 0.44 10.55
C MET A 93 2.91 0.35 10.07
N VAL A 94 2.55 1.12 9.04
CA VAL A 94 1.27 1.05 8.34
C VAL A 94 1.53 0.71 6.87
N CYS A 95 1.06 -0.45 6.43
CA CYS A 95 1.02 -0.81 5.02
C CYS A 95 -0.34 -0.38 4.44
N ILE A 96 -0.29 0.46 3.41
CA ILE A 96 -1.45 1.05 2.74
C ILE A 96 -1.47 0.54 1.30
N GLU A 97 -2.44 -0.30 0.95
CA GLU A 97 -2.56 -0.90 -0.38
C GLU A 97 -3.74 -0.30 -1.16
N PHE A 98 -3.49 0.14 -2.39
CA PHE A 98 -4.56 0.45 -3.33
C PHE A 98 -4.11 0.30 -4.79
N ALA A 99 -5.09 0.29 -5.71
CA ALA A 99 -4.83 0.24 -7.15
C ALA A 99 -5.58 1.35 -7.89
N ARG A 100 -4.88 2.17 -8.69
CA ARG A 100 -5.49 3.20 -9.54
C ARG A 100 -4.89 3.19 -10.93
N ASN A 101 -5.62 3.73 -11.90
CA ASN A 101 -5.15 3.90 -13.28
C ASN A 101 -4.32 5.18 -13.49
N ASP A 102 -4.40 6.12 -12.56
CA ASP A 102 -3.63 7.35 -12.52
C ASP A 102 -3.19 7.62 -11.08
N TYR A 103 -1.95 7.27 -10.76
CA TYR A 103 -1.39 7.51 -9.42
C TYR A 103 -1.15 8.99 -9.12
N ARG A 104 -0.97 9.83 -10.14
CA ARG A 104 -0.83 11.28 -9.93
C ARG A 104 -2.13 11.86 -9.40
N ALA A 105 -3.25 11.52 -10.03
CA ALA A 105 -4.58 11.90 -9.55
C ALA A 105 -4.87 11.28 -8.18
N ALA A 106 -4.52 10.00 -7.97
CA ALA A 106 -4.74 9.30 -6.71
C ALA A 106 -4.02 9.96 -5.52
N PHE A 107 -2.74 10.34 -5.69
CA PHE A 107 -2.00 10.98 -4.60
C PHE A 107 -2.56 12.34 -4.21
N ASN A 108 -3.18 13.07 -5.16
CA ASN A 108 -3.86 14.34 -4.86
C ASN A 108 -5.13 14.18 -4.01
N MET A 109 -5.61 12.95 -3.80
CA MET A 109 -6.72 12.70 -2.87
C MET A 109 -6.28 12.64 -1.41
N PHE A 110 -4.97 12.49 -1.15
CA PHE A 110 -4.42 12.47 0.19
C PHE A 110 -3.95 13.87 0.62
N SER A 111 -4.01 14.16 1.91
CA SER A 111 -3.40 15.39 2.42
C SER A 111 -1.88 15.35 2.31
N PRO A 112 -1.19 16.49 2.10
CA PRO A 112 0.27 16.54 2.08
C PRO A 112 0.90 16.03 3.38
N MET A 113 0.24 16.28 4.52
CA MET A 113 0.67 15.77 5.83
C MET A 113 0.57 14.24 5.91
N PHE A 114 -0.46 13.66 5.30
CA PHE A 114 -0.61 12.21 5.23
C PHE A 114 0.43 11.56 4.31
N LEU A 115 0.90 12.23 3.26
CA LEU A 115 1.99 11.72 2.42
C LEU A 115 3.39 11.99 3.01
N GLN A 116 3.49 12.88 3.98
CA GLN A 116 4.76 13.25 4.59
C GLN A 116 5.45 12.04 5.20
N ASN A 117 6.73 11.90 4.88
CA ASN A 117 7.64 10.85 5.31
C ASN A 117 7.20 9.44 4.91
N ALA A 118 6.31 9.30 3.94
CA ALA A 118 5.85 8.00 3.46
C ALA A 118 6.87 7.35 2.52
N TYR A 119 6.84 6.02 2.49
CA TYR A 119 7.55 5.18 1.55
C TYR A 119 6.57 4.66 0.49
N ILE A 120 7.03 4.50 -0.73
CA ILE A 120 6.21 3.97 -1.83
C ILE A 120 6.93 2.78 -2.47
N PHE A 121 6.24 1.65 -2.52
CA PHE A 121 6.64 0.45 -3.24
C PHE A 121 5.65 0.17 -4.38
N PHE A 122 6.07 0.48 -5.60
CA PHE A 122 5.27 0.29 -6.80
C PHE A 122 5.65 -1.00 -7.51
N ILE A 123 4.65 -1.82 -7.80
CA ILE A 123 4.82 -3.10 -8.48
C ILE A 123 4.12 -3.04 -9.82
N ASP A 124 4.92 -3.04 -10.87
CA ASP A 124 4.46 -3.16 -12.23
C ASP A 124 4.49 -4.62 -12.71
N SER A 125 3.55 -5.00 -13.55
CA SER A 125 3.53 -6.30 -14.21
C SER A 125 2.65 -6.22 -15.44
N ASP A 126 2.96 -7.06 -16.43
CA ASP A 126 2.26 -7.07 -17.71
C ASP A 126 0.76 -7.29 -17.50
N LEU A 127 -0.06 -6.59 -18.29
CA LEU A 127 -1.52 -6.63 -18.16
C LEU A 127 -2.06 -8.06 -18.29
N GLU A 128 -1.57 -8.84 -19.25
CA GLU A 128 -2.01 -10.23 -19.46
C GLU A 128 -1.63 -11.13 -18.27
N ASN A 129 -0.45 -10.93 -17.69
CA ASN A 129 -0.04 -11.65 -16.48
C ASN A 129 -0.95 -11.29 -15.30
N CYS A 130 -1.33 -10.03 -15.18
CA CYS A 130 -2.25 -9.56 -14.15
C CYS A 130 -3.65 -10.16 -14.31
N ILE A 131 -4.21 -10.14 -15.52
CA ILE A 131 -5.52 -10.75 -15.83
C ILE A 131 -5.50 -12.25 -15.50
N ARG A 132 -4.48 -12.97 -15.99
CA ARG A 132 -4.31 -14.40 -15.71
C ARG A 132 -4.25 -14.67 -14.20
N ARG A 133 -3.43 -13.92 -13.45
CA ARG A 133 -3.30 -14.08 -11.98
C ARG A 133 -4.60 -13.77 -11.24
N VAL A 134 -5.39 -12.80 -11.68
CA VAL A 134 -6.71 -12.52 -11.07
C VAL A 134 -7.67 -13.67 -11.33
N GLN A 135 -7.72 -14.19 -12.56
CA GLN A 135 -8.57 -15.33 -12.91
C GLN A 135 -8.19 -16.59 -12.13
N GLU A 136 -6.89 -16.91 -12.04
CA GLU A 136 -6.37 -18.10 -11.32
C GLU A 136 -6.71 -18.08 -9.83
N ARG A 137 -6.69 -16.91 -9.18
CA ARG A 137 -7.00 -16.80 -7.74
C ARG A 137 -8.46 -17.15 -7.46
N VAL A 138 -9.37 -16.86 -8.36
CA VAL A 138 -10.81 -17.09 -8.12
C VAL A 138 -11.20 -18.56 -8.26
N THR A 139 -10.31 -19.40 -8.80
CA THR A 139 -10.63 -20.80 -9.13
C THR A 139 -10.32 -21.86 -8.05
N ASP A 140 -9.57 -21.56 -6.96
CA ASP A 140 -9.24 -22.57 -5.93
C ASP A 140 -8.64 -21.97 -4.62
N PRO A 141 -9.04 -22.44 -3.42
CA PRO A 141 -10.20 -21.96 -2.64
C PRO A 141 -10.16 -20.45 -2.31
N PRO A 142 -11.31 -19.82 -2.01
CA PRO A 142 -11.39 -18.40 -1.70
C PRO A 142 -10.60 -18.05 -0.42
N LEU A 143 -9.43 -17.44 -0.56
CA LEU A 143 -8.81 -16.72 0.56
C LEU A 143 -9.54 -15.39 0.74
N PRO A 144 -9.47 -14.79 1.95
CA PRO A 144 -10.12 -13.50 2.25
C PRO A 144 -9.79 -12.37 1.25
N ASP A 145 -8.67 -12.48 0.54
CA ASP A 145 -8.15 -11.46 -0.36
C ASP A 145 -8.39 -11.75 -1.85
N HIS A 146 -9.36 -12.61 -2.17
CA HIS A 146 -9.71 -12.95 -3.56
C HIS A 146 -10.58 -11.85 -4.17
N HIS A 147 -9.97 -10.69 -4.38
CA HIS A 147 -10.58 -9.54 -5.03
C HIS A 147 -10.71 -9.82 -6.52
N PHE A 148 -11.88 -10.27 -6.95
CA PHE A 148 -12.15 -10.45 -8.37
C PHE A 148 -12.36 -9.10 -9.04
N VAL A 149 -11.61 -8.89 -10.13
CA VAL A 149 -11.78 -7.76 -11.03
C VAL A 149 -11.99 -8.33 -12.43
N SER A 150 -13.07 -7.92 -13.08
CA SER A 150 -13.40 -8.43 -14.41
C SER A 150 -12.31 -8.08 -15.43
N GLU A 151 -12.12 -8.94 -16.43
CA GLU A 151 -11.20 -8.66 -17.53
C GLU A 151 -11.55 -7.35 -18.25
N TYR A 152 -12.84 -7.04 -18.37
CA TYR A 152 -13.33 -5.78 -18.91
C TYR A 152 -12.76 -4.58 -18.13
N VAL A 153 -12.84 -4.58 -16.79
CA VAL A 153 -12.27 -3.50 -15.97
C VAL A 153 -10.75 -3.46 -16.06
N MET A 154 -10.09 -4.62 -16.07
CA MET A 154 -8.63 -4.71 -16.25
C MET A 154 -8.17 -4.03 -17.54
N ARG A 155 -8.87 -4.26 -18.65
CA ARG A 155 -8.51 -3.70 -19.97
C ARG A 155 -8.94 -2.25 -20.18
N ASN A 156 -10.07 -1.83 -19.61
CA ASN A 156 -10.60 -0.48 -19.85
C ASN A 156 -10.16 0.55 -18.82
N TYR A 157 -9.95 0.14 -17.57
CA TYR A 157 -9.55 1.03 -16.49
C TYR A 157 -8.06 0.87 -16.15
N TYR A 158 -7.57 -0.36 -15.93
CA TYR A 158 -6.19 -0.62 -15.49
C TYR A 158 -5.16 -0.85 -16.61
N SER A 159 -5.48 -0.47 -17.85
CA SER A 159 -4.57 -0.64 -18.99
C SER A 159 -3.46 0.41 -19.05
N ASN A 160 -3.65 1.55 -18.39
CA ASN A 160 -2.66 2.62 -18.34
C ASN A 160 -1.36 2.14 -17.69
N ASP A 161 -0.24 2.40 -18.37
CA ASP A 161 1.08 2.19 -17.81
C ASP A 161 1.46 3.38 -16.90
N SER A 162 1.76 3.09 -15.63
CA SER A 162 2.18 4.08 -14.64
C SER A 162 3.70 4.10 -14.42
N TRP A 163 4.46 3.26 -15.13
CA TRP A 163 5.90 3.10 -14.90
C TRP A 163 6.69 4.40 -15.05
N GLU A 164 6.48 5.15 -16.13
CA GLU A 164 7.17 6.43 -16.38
C GLU A 164 6.89 7.45 -15.27
N TYR A 165 5.63 7.52 -14.82
CA TYR A 165 5.25 8.41 -13.73
C TYR A 165 5.95 8.00 -12.43
N MET A 166 5.88 6.71 -12.05
CA MET A 166 6.40 6.24 -10.76
C MET A 166 7.93 6.30 -10.68
N THR A 167 8.65 6.06 -11.78
CA THR A 167 10.12 6.07 -11.82
C THR A 167 10.73 7.45 -12.03
N GLY A 168 9.99 8.39 -12.66
CA GLY A 168 10.50 9.71 -12.99
C GLY A 168 9.81 10.85 -12.23
N LYS A 169 8.53 11.07 -12.53
CA LYS A 169 7.80 12.29 -12.15
C LYS A 169 7.32 12.29 -10.69
N CYS A 170 6.92 11.12 -10.18
CA CYS A 170 6.34 10.98 -8.84
C CYS A 170 7.27 11.52 -7.75
N ARG A 171 8.59 11.28 -7.84
CA ARG A 171 9.58 11.80 -6.89
C ARG A 171 9.69 13.32 -6.91
N GLN A 172 9.53 13.95 -8.09
CA GLN A 172 9.62 15.40 -8.24
C GLN A 172 8.37 16.09 -7.69
N GLU A 173 7.21 15.46 -7.82
CA GLU A 173 5.92 16.03 -7.41
C GLU A 173 5.58 15.75 -5.95
N HIS A 174 6.15 14.70 -5.38
CA HIS A 174 5.93 14.28 -3.99
C HIS A 174 7.25 14.25 -3.20
N GLU A 175 7.94 15.39 -3.13
CA GLU A 175 9.19 15.57 -2.36
C GLU A 175 9.04 15.25 -0.85
N LEU A 176 7.79 15.15 -0.37
CA LEU A 176 7.46 14.77 1.00
C LEU A 176 7.62 13.27 1.28
N CYS A 177 7.67 12.43 0.25
CA CYS A 177 7.93 11.00 0.40
C CYS A 177 9.42 10.73 0.57
N LYS A 178 9.79 9.82 1.48
CA LYS A 178 11.18 9.49 1.78
C LYS A 178 11.85 8.70 0.66
N GLU A 179 11.14 7.70 0.14
CA GLU A 179 11.68 6.80 -0.87
C GLU A 179 10.56 6.23 -1.73
N ILE A 180 10.84 6.15 -3.03
CA ILE A 180 9.94 5.55 -4.03
C ILE A 180 10.76 4.51 -4.77
N ILE A 181 10.35 3.26 -4.67
CA ILE A 181 10.93 2.11 -5.38
C ILE A 181 9.86 1.54 -6.30
N ALA A 182 10.26 1.26 -7.54
CA ALA A 182 9.42 0.64 -8.55
C ALA A 182 10.12 -0.65 -9.04
N VAL A 183 9.38 -1.75 -9.12
CA VAL A 183 9.88 -3.06 -9.55
C VAL A 183 8.97 -3.69 -10.59
N HIS A 184 9.53 -4.54 -11.46
CA HIS A 184 8.77 -5.37 -12.38
C HIS A 184 8.56 -6.76 -11.79
N ASN A 185 7.32 -7.22 -11.71
CA ASN A 185 6.94 -8.55 -11.24
C ASN A 185 6.45 -9.47 -12.36
N ASN A 186 7.28 -9.60 -13.40
CA ASN A 186 7.06 -10.54 -14.51
C ASN A 186 7.82 -11.88 -14.31
N GLY A 187 8.65 -11.96 -13.28
CA GLY A 187 9.44 -13.14 -12.93
C GLY A 187 8.78 -14.08 -11.91
N PRO A 188 9.56 -15.00 -11.31
CA PRO A 188 9.08 -15.87 -10.25
C PRO A 188 8.79 -15.09 -8.96
N LEU A 189 7.91 -15.64 -8.11
CA LEU A 189 7.56 -15.05 -6.82
C LEU A 189 8.78 -14.74 -5.93
N SER A 190 9.82 -15.58 -5.97
CA SER A 190 11.03 -15.38 -5.18
C SER A 190 11.73 -14.05 -5.48
N ALA A 191 11.71 -13.60 -6.74
CA ALA A 191 12.32 -12.32 -7.12
C ALA A 191 11.56 -11.14 -6.50
N LEU A 192 10.22 -11.16 -6.56
CA LEU A 192 9.41 -10.15 -5.87
C LEU A 192 9.66 -10.15 -4.37
N LEU A 193 9.72 -11.32 -3.73
CA LEU A 193 9.96 -11.41 -2.29
C LEU A 193 11.35 -10.90 -1.90
N GLU A 194 12.36 -11.09 -2.74
CA GLU A 194 13.70 -10.53 -2.54
C GLU A 194 13.67 -9.00 -2.59
N ASP A 195 13.06 -8.41 -3.63
CA ASP A 195 12.90 -6.95 -3.74
C ASP A 195 12.15 -6.35 -2.56
N VAL A 196 11.05 -6.99 -2.15
CA VAL A 196 10.25 -6.57 -1.00
C VAL A 196 11.05 -6.67 0.30
N SER A 197 11.85 -7.73 0.46
CA SER A 197 12.71 -7.90 1.64
C SER A 197 13.75 -6.80 1.69
N ASN A 198 14.46 -6.54 0.59
CA ASN A 198 15.49 -5.49 0.52
C ASN A 198 14.91 -4.10 0.84
N PHE A 199 13.70 -3.81 0.34
CA PHE A 199 13.01 -2.57 0.65
C PHE A 199 12.54 -2.48 2.11
N ALA A 200 11.98 -3.55 2.66
CA ALA A 200 11.57 -3.57 4.07
C ALA A 200 12.79 -3.41 5.01
N GLU A 201 13.91 -4.07 4.71
CA GLU A 201 15.15 -3.94 5.49
C GLU A 201 15.71 -2.51 5.44
N SER A 202 15.65 -1.82 4.29
CA SER A 202 16.10 -0.43 4.21
C SER A 202 15.28 0.49 5.13
N ILE A 203 13.97 0.26 5.21
CA ILE A 203 13.07 0.96 6.12
C ILE A 203 13.43 0.63 7.58
N PHE A 204 13.62 -0.65 7.90
CA PHE A 204 13.93 -1.08 9.27
C PHE A 204 15.22 -0.45 9.80
N LEU A 205 16.26 -0.39 8.97
CA LEU A 205 17.54 0.23 9.32
C LEU A 205 17.39 1.74 9.56
N ARG A 206 16.71 2.46 8.66
CA ARG A 206 16.56 3.92 8.74
C ARG A 206 15.64 4.36 9.88
N GLU A 207 14.51 3.69 10.05
CA GLU A 207 13.44 4.19 10.93
C GLU A 207 13.54 3.64 12.36
N PHE A 208 14.06 2.42 12.52
CA PHE A 208 14.02 1.72 13.82
C PHE A 208 15.41 1.54 14.44
N VAL A 209 16.45 1.31 13.64
CA VAL A 209 17.82 1.12 14.17
C VAL A 209 18.52 2.46 14.46
N GLU A 210 18.42 3.45 13.58
CA GLU A 210 19.00 4.78 13.84
C GLU A 210 18.38 5.46 15.07
N SER A 211 17.12 5.14 15.38
CA SER A 211 16.43 5.64 16.59
C SER A 211 17.06 5.11 17.91
N LEU A 212 17.64 3.91 17.90
CA LEU A 212 18.24 3.28 19.09
C LEU A 212 19.58 3.89 19.49
N PHE A 213 20.29 4.54 18.56
CA PHE A 213 21.58 5.17 18.81
C PHE A 213 21.51 6.70 19.00
N GLY A 214 20.34 7.31 18.77
CA GLY A 214 20.12 8.76 18.85
C GLY A 214 19.92 9.35 20.25
N GLU A 215 19.67 8.55 21.30
CA GLU A 215 19.39 9.05 22.66
C GLU A 215 20.58 8.97 23.66
N ARG A 216 21.81 8.65 23.22
CA ARG A 216 22.99 8.58 24.11
C ARG A 216 23.85 9.85 24.16
N SER A 217 23.25 11.03 24.01
CA SER A 217 23.91 12.32 24.28
C SER A 217 23.31 13.05 25.50
N GLY A 218 22.84 12.30 26.49
CA GLY A 218 22.57 12.83 27.84
C GLY A 218 23.87 13.14 28.57
N ASN A 219 24.13 14.43 28.76
CA ASN A 219 25.23 15.06 29.50
C ASN A 219 25.87 14.21 30.63
N PRO A 220 27.22 14.15 30.73
CA PRO A 220 27.87 13.69 31.95
C PRO A 220 27.61 14.75 33.04
N SER A 221 26.65 14.51 33.93
CA SER A 221 26.46 15.36 35.10
C SER A 221 27.70 15.27 35.99
N ALA A 222 28.26 16.43 36.26
CA ALA A 222 29.48 16.66 37.01
C ALA A 222 29.59 15.85 38.31
N PHE A 223 30.78 15.29 38.52
CA PHE A 223 31.32 14.96 39.83
C PHE A 223 31.16 16.15 40.78
N THR A 224 30.34 15.99 41.81
CA THR A 224 30.47 16.77 43.05
C THR A 224 31.07 15.86 44.11
N THR A 225 32.40 15.88 44.22
CA THR A 225 33.10 15.50 45.43
C THR A 225 32.92 16.64 46.43
N ARG A 226 32.28 16.38 47.57
CA ARG A 226 32.38 17.25 48.75
C ARG A 226 33.09 16.46 49.85
N CYS A 227 34.20 17.05 50.30
CA CYS A 227 34.86 16.77 51.57
C CYS A 227 33.97 17.15 52.74
#